data_AF-A0A0P7WEE7-F1
#
_entry.id   AF-A0A0P7WEE7-F1
#
_cell.length_a   1.000
_cell.length_b   1.000
_cell.length_c   1.000
_cell.angle_alpha   90.00
_cell.angle_beta   90.00
_cell.angle_gamma   90.00
#
_symmetry.space_group_name_H-M   'P 1'
#
loop_
_entity.id
_entity.type
_entity.pdbx_description
1 polymer ?
#
loop_
_entity_poly.entity_id
_entity_poly.type
_entity_poly.pdbx_seq_one_letter_code
_entity_poly.pdbx_strand_id
1 'polypeptide(L)'
;MSKIFTYEEDGLSYTVTVYEDENGGVFADIGVDSGHMDVNAVYFGDDDFSGPSADLNGPLNMNGGGSQLEGEQVQWDDAVELSRPGLGREGEDKETYLGEGDTMTLELDVESADEIDIFGIRATSTSTEEGSIKAVSGDPEEEEDEDDEDDDEDEDEDEDEDEDEDEDEDEEDATYDKVFFVESESEDGEMIAGDPIIWDELEDEDIEAAGLDPEEAEGTFANYVAVFDEVGYFPIEDMQDVRFYETNEDGYPEEIEEMRLTAPEEGFEDADALVAAYDEMIEEMDESSSDMDEDDTEGMMISLLGDEDTAEEPDSEEEEPEQEEEVELL
;
A
#
# COMPACT_ATOMS: atom_id res chain seq x y z
N MET A 1 -0.72 9.65 -33.98
CA MET A 1 -1.85 10.36 -33.38
C MET A 1 -1.57 10.42 -31.89
N SER A 2 -1.86 11.53 -31.22
CA SER A 2 -1.65 11.62 -29.78
C SER A 2 -2.90 12.11 -29.04
N LYS A 3 -3.08 11.58 -27.83
CA LYS A 3 -4.10 11.98 -26.87
C LYS A 3 -3.44 12.67 -25.68
N ILE A 4 -3.95 13.83 -25.30
CA ILE A 4 -3.39 14.64 -24.22
C ILE A 4 -4.40 14.73 -23.08
N PHE A 5 -3.98 14.28 -21.90
CA PHE A 5 -4.72 14.38 -20.66
C PHE A 5 -4.06 15.44 -19.77
N THR A 6 -4.87 16.27 -19.12
CA THR A 6 -4.34 17.33 -18.23
C THR A 6 -5.02 17.25 -16.87
N TYR A 7 -4.20 17.32 -15.82
CA TYR A 7 -4.66 17.43 -14.45
C TYR A 7 -4.16 18.73 -13.82
N GLU A 8 -5.05 19.45 -13.14
CA GLU A 8 -4.72 20.69 -12.42
C GLU A 8 -5.42 20.70 -11.07
N GLU A 9 -4.62 20.76 -10.00
CA GLU A 9 -5.06 20.92 -8.61
C GLU A 9 -4.18 21.96 -7.89
N ASP A 10 -4.67 22.52 -6.78
CA ASP A 10 -3.91 23.48 -5.98
C ASP A 10 -2.60 22.83 -5.48
N GLY A 11 -1.49 23.21 -6.12
CA GLY A 11 -0.15 22.74 -5.76
C GLY A 11 0.48 21.78 -6.77
N LEU A 12 -0.28 21.19 -7.70
CA LEU A 12 0.23 20.24 -8.69
C LEU A 12 -0.50 20.38 -10.03
N SER A 13 0.25 20.45 -11.12
CA SER A 13 -0.26 20.38 -12.49
C SER A 13 0.66 19.50 -13.32
N TYR A 14 0.07 18.61 -14.11
CA TYR A 14 0.81 17.74 -15.01
C TYR A 14 -0.01 17.42 -16.27
N THR A 15 0.71 16.96 -17.28
CA THR A 15 0.17 16.58 -18.59
C THR A 15 0.64 15.18 -18.95
N VAL A 16 -0.27 14.33 -19.42
CA VAL A 16 0.04 13.01 -19.97
C VAL A 16 -0.21 13.03 -21.47
N THR A 17 0.80 12.69 -22.26
CA THR A 17 0.67 12.55 -23.72
C THR A 17 0.81 11.09 -24.11
N VAL A 18 -0.27 10.50 -24.59
CA VAL A 18 -0.29 9.12 -25.09
C VAL A 18 -0.14 9.13 -26.61
N TYR A 19 0.79 8.35 -27.15
CA TYR A 19 1.07 8.30 -28.59
C TYR A 19 1.52 6.90 -29.05
N GLU A 20 1.37 6.63 -30.34
CA GLU A 20 1.86 5.41 -30.99
C GLU A 20 3.16 5.70 -31.74
N ASP A 21 4.18 4.85 -31.57
CA ASP A 21 5.46 4.97 -32.26
C ASP A 21 5.44 4.32 -33.67
N GLU A 22 6.51 4.51 -34.44
CA GLU A 22 6.62 3.95 -35.79
C GLU A 22 6.65 2.41 -35.84
N ASN A 23 6.94 1.76 -34.72
CA ASN A 23 6.96 0.30 -34.56
C ASN A 23 5.63 -0.28 -34.06
N GLY A 24 4.67 0.58 -33.69
CA GLY A 24 3.34 0.21 -33.21
C GLY A 24 3.24 -0.04 -31.71
N GLY A 25 4.25 0.36 -30.93
CA GLY A 25 4.17 0.44 -29.48
C GLY A 25 3.46 1.72 -29.05
N VAL A 26 2.71 1.66 -27.94
CA VAL A 26 2.00 2.79 -27.38
C VAL A 26 2.74 3.28 -26.14
N PHE A 27 2.99 4.58 -26.06
CA PHE A 27 3.76 5.21 -25.00
C PHE A 27 2.97 6.34 -24.34
N ALA A 28 3.24 6.58 -23.06
CA ALA A 28 2.74 7.71 -22.29
C ALA A 28 3.91 8.54 -21.73
N ASP A 29 3.94 9.82 -22.11
CA ASP A 29 4.84 10.81 -21.52
C ASP A 29 4.09 11.59 -20.44
N ILE A 30 4.52 11.43 -19.19
CA ILE A 30 3.98 12.11 -18.01
C ILE A 30 4.91 13.27 -17.66
N GLY A 31 4.49 14.50 -17.97
CA GLY A 31 5.25 15.73 -17.72
C GLY A 31 4.65 16.57 -16.59
N VAL A 32 5.46 16.99 -15.62
CA VAL A 32 5.00 17.85 -14.53
C VAL A 32 5.19 19.33 -14.90
N ASP A 33 4.08 20.06 -15.01
CA ASP A 33 4.07 21.48 -15.38
C ASP A 33 4.36 22.40 -14.20
N SER A 34 3.93 22.00 -13.00
CA SER A 34 4.12 22.75 -11.75
C SER A 34 3.95 21.82 -10.55
N GLY A 35 4.83 21.92 -9.56
CA GLY A 35 4.78 21.09 -8.36
C GLY A 35 5.78 19.94 -8.41
N HIS A 36 5.48 18.87 -7.67
CA HIS A 36 6.22 17.61 -7.72
C HIS A 36 5.29 16.44 -7.32
N MET A 37 5.65 15.24 -7.75
CA MET A 37 4.93 14.01 -7.46
C MET A 37 5.84 12.80 -7.62
N ASP A 38 5.61 11.76 -6.81
CA ASP A 38 6.15 10.44 -7.03
C ASP A 38 5.09 9.56 -7.70
N VAL A 39 5.28 9.20 -8.98
CA VAL A 39 4.32 8.45 -9.78
C VAL A 39 4.40 6.97 -9.42
N ASN A 40 3.44 6.46 -8.65
CA ASN A 40 3.51 5.10 -8.12
C ASN A 40 2.79 4.08 -9.01
N ALA A 41 1.68 4.48 -9.64
CA ALA A 41 0.98 3.64 -10.60
C ALA A 41 0.22 4.49 -11.62
N VAL A 42 0.02 3.89 -12.80
CA VAL A 42 -0.83 4.45 -13.86
C VAL A 42 -1.95 3.47 -14.20
N TYR A 43 -3.12 4.02 -14.52
CA TYR A 43 -4.29 3.25 -14.94
C TYR A 43 -4.79 3.84 -16.24
N PHE A 44 -5.34 3.00 -17.11
CA PHE A 44 -5.93 3.48 -18.36
C PHE A 44 -7.12 2.60 -18.74
N GLY A 45 -8.05 3.21 -19.46
CA GLY A 45 -9.24 2.52 -19.94
C GLY A 45 -9.97 3.29 -21.02
N ASP A 46 -10.91 2.58 -21.64
CA ASP A 46 -11.83 3.09 -22.64
C ASP A 46 -13.09 3.71 -22.00
N ASP A 47 -14.02 4.21 -22.83
CA ASP A 47 -15.32 4.69 -22.39
C ASP A 47 -16.38 3.58 -22.17
N ASP A 48 -16.02 2.31 -22.39
CA ASP A 48 -16.87 1.14 -22.22
C ASP A 48 -16.70 0.52 -20.83
N PHE A 49 -17.65 0.85 -19.95
CA PHE A 49 -17.76 0.28 -18.61
C PHE A 49 -18.27 -1.18 -18.61
N SER A 50 -17.68 -2.06 -19.43
CA SER A 50 -17.94 -3.49 -19.39
C SER A 50 -16.68 -4.31 -19.13
N GLY A 51 -16.77 -5.22 -18.16
CA GLY A 51 -15.65 -6.08 -17.78
C GLY A 51 -15.36 -6.00 -16.29
N PRO A 52 -14.37 -6.76 -15.81
CA PRO A 52 -13.72 -6.45 -14.55
C PRO A 52 -12.91 -5.15 -14.69
N SER A 53 -12.85 -4.36 -13.63
CA SER A 53 -11.94 -3.21 -13.57
C SER A 53 -10.55 -3.73 -13.22
N ALA A 54 -9.50 -3.23 -13.88
CA ALA A 54 -8.14 -3.44 -13.44
C ALA A 54 -7.94 -2.88 -12.04
N ASP A 55 -7.21 -3.61 -11.20
CA ASP A 55 -6.99 -3.30 -9.79
C ASP A 55 -5.53 -3.63 -9.44
N LEU A 56 -4.87 -2.70 -8.77
CA LEU A 56 -3.60 -2.95 -8.09
C LEU A 56 -3.85 -2.98 -6.59
N ASN A 57 -3.11 -3.83 -5.90
CA ASN A 57 -3.31 -4.08 -4.49
C ASN A 57 -2.99 -2.86 -3.61
N GLY A 58 -3.65 -2.82 -2.45
CA GLY A 58 -3.32 -1.94 -1.34
C GLY A 58 -3.34 -0.43 -1.69
N PRO A 59 -2.28 0.34 -1.35
CA PRO A 59 -2.27 1.80 -1.47
C PRO A 59 -2.24 2.29 -2.93
N LEU A 60 -1.95 1.40 -3.88
CA LEU A 60 -1.96 1.68 -5.31
C LEU A 60 -3.36 1.61 -5.92
N ASN A 61 -4.34 1.12 -5.16
CA ASN A 61 -5.68 0.89 -5.67
C ASN A 61 -6.38 2.21 -6.07
N MET A 62 -6.88 2.23 -7.31
CA MET A 62 -7.69 3.31 -7.88
C MET A 62 -9.17 2.95 -8.09
N ASN A 63 -9.67 1.84 -7.56
CA ASN A 63 -11.08 1.47 -7.51
C ASN A 63 -11.68 1.92 -6.17
N GLY A 64 -12.17 3.17 -6.10
CA GLY A 64 -12.71 3.69 -4.84
C GLY A 64 -13.20 5.14 -4.91
N GLY A 65 -13.60 5.69 -3.76
CA GLY A 65 -14.19 7.03 -3.65
C GLY A 65 -13.26 8.17 -4.11
N GLY A 66 -11.94 7.97 -4.04
CA GLY A 66 -10.94 8.96 -4.44
C GLY A 66 -10.64 9.02 -5.94
N SER A 67 -11.05 8.01 -6.72
CA SER A 67 -10.78 7.91 -8.16
C SER A 67 -12.08 8.01 -8.95
N GLN A 68 -12.61 9.22 -9.05
CA GLN A 68 -13.89 9.47 -9.73
C GLN A 68 -13.72 10.47 -10.85
N LEU A 69 -14.32 10.17 -12.00
CA LEU A 69 -14.48 11.13 -13.09
C LEU A 69 -15.89 11.72 -13.02
N GLU A 70 -15.99 13.04 -12.87
CA GLU A 70 -17.28 13.76 -12.74
C GLU A 70 -18.21 13.24 -11.60
N GLY A 71 -17.65 12.57 -10.60
CA GLY A 71 -18.39 11.96 -9.49
C GLY A 71 -18.97 10.57 -9.78
N GLU A 72 -18.55 9.95 -10.88
CA GLU A 72 -18.85 8.58 -11.25
C GLU A 72 -17.58 7.73 -11.11
N GLN A 73 -17.74 6.48 -10.68
CA GLN A 73 -16.63 5.53 -10.56
C GLN A 73 -16.15 5.18 -11.96
N VAL A 74 -14.83 5.15 -12.14
CA VAL A 74 -14.20 4.74 -13.40
C VAL A 74 -14.00 3.22 -13.39
N GLN A 75 -14.21 2.58 -14.54
CA GLN A 75 -13.72 1.24 -14.80
C GLN A 75 -12.39 1.37 -15.54
N TRP A 76 -11.37 0.67 -15.07
CA TRP A 76 -10.05 0.62 -15.69
C TRP A 76 -9.92 -0.65 -16.51
N ASP A 77 -9.26 -0.57 -17.65
CA ASP A 77 -9.00 -1.76 -18.46
C ASP A 77 -7.68 -2.41 -18.09
N ASP A 78 -6.67 -1.60 -17.76
CA ASP A 78 -5.36 -2.07 -17.31
C ASP A 78 -4.72 -1.07 -16.34
N ALA A 79 -3.69 -1.54 -15.63
CA ALA A 79 -2.97 -0.81 -14.61
C ALA A 79 -1.51 -1.27 -14.54
N VAL A 80 -0.60 -0.31 -14.40
CA VAL A 80 0.84 -0.57 -14.27
C VAL A 80 1.34 0.00 -12.95
N GLU A 81 1.88 -0.87 -12.12
CA GLU A 81 2.67 -0.50 -10.95
C GLU A 81 4.06 -0.03 -11.41
N LEU A 82 4.50 1.12 -10.90
CA LEU A 82 5.81 1.71 -11.20
C LEU A 82 6.72 1.73 -10.00
N SER A 83 6.17 1.99 -8.82
CA SER A 83 6.92 1.97 -7.56
C SER A 83 6.00 1.92 -6.35
N ARG A 84 6.56 1.43 -5.23
CA ARG A 84 5.92 1.53 -3.92
C ARG A 84 5.70 3.00 -3.53
N PRO A 85 4.60 3.33 -2.82
CA PRO A 85 4.35 4.66 -2.29
C PRO A 85 5.49 5.21 -1.44
N GLY A 86 5.69 6.52 -1.50
CA GLY A 86 6.73 7.22 -0.75
C GLY A 86 8.08 7.24 -1.46
N LEU A 87 8.93 8.17 -1.04
CA LEU A 87 10.24 8.38 -1.69
C LEU A 87 11.32 7.36 -1.27
N GLY A 88 11.07 6.60 -0.19
CA GLY A 88 12.05 5.71 0.40
C GLY A 88 13.40 6.40 0.63
N ARG A 89 14.48 5.63 0.47
CA ARG A 89 15.87 6.07 0.68
C ARG A 89 16.46 6.86 -0.48
N GLU A 90 15.93 6.63 -1.67
CA GLU A 90 16.31 7.32 -2.89
C GLU A 90 15.82 8.77 -2.87
N GLY A 91 14.75 9.06 -2.14
CA GLY A 91 14.29 10.43 -1.97
C GLY A 91 13.85 11.00 -3.31
N GLU A 92 14.30 12.22 -3.60
CA GLU A 92 14.07 12.88 -4.89
C GLU A 92 14.92 12.29 -6.04
N ASP A 93 15.85 11.37 -5.76
CA ASP A 93 16.65 10.68 -6.79
C ASP A 93 15.92 9.44 -7.36
N LYS A 94 14.75 9.08 -6.83
CA LYS A 94 13.91 7.96 -7.30
C LYS A 94 13.43 8.20 -8.73
N GLU A 95 13.44 7.17 -9.58
CA GLU A 95 13.08 7.31 -11.01
C GLU A 95 11.65 7.79 -11.23
N THR A 96 10.72 7.40 -10.35
CA THR A 96 9.32 7.81 -10.37
C THR A 96 9.05 9.19 -9.79
N TYR A 97 10.05 9.84 -9.19
CA TYR A 97 9.92 11.19 -8.68
C TYR A 97 10.10 12.22 -9.79
N LEU A 98 9.05 13.01 -10.03
CA LEU A 98 9.01 14.06 -11.04
C LEU A 98 8.83 15.43 -10.39
N GLY A 99 9.78 16.34 -10.65
CA GLY A 99 9.67 17.75 -10.32
C GLY A 99 9.19 18.60 -11.50
N GLU A 100 8.97 19.90 -11.25
CA GLU A 100 8.59 20.86 -12.29
C GLU A 100 9.55 20.83 -13.50
N GLY A 101 8.99 20.48 -14.66
CA GLY A 101 9.69 20.38 -15.94
C GLY A 101 10.29 19.00 -16.24
N ASP A 102 10.18 18.04 -15.33
CA ASP A 102 10.59 16.66 -15.56
C ASP A 102 9.52 15.89 -16.34
N THR A 103 9.94 14.82 -17.00
CA THR A 103 9.07 13.95 -17.81
C THR A 103 9.52 12.51 -17.67
N MET A 104 8.57 11.62 -17.44
CA MET A 104 8.74 10.17 -17.48
C MET A 104 8.03 9.61 -18.71
N THR A 105 8.65 8.63 -19.37
CA THR A 105 8.05 7.90 -20.49
C THR A 105 7.81 6.46 -20.07
N LEU A 106 6.62 5.95 -20.36
CA LEU A 106 6.19 4.58 -20.07
C LEU A 106 5.67 3.92 -21.34
N GLU A 107 5.98 2.64 -21.53
CA GLU A 107 5.33 1.80 -22.54
C GLU A 107 4.04 1.24 -21.96
N LEU A 108 2.96 1.29 -22.73
CA LEU A 108 1.63 0.79 -22.35
C LEU A 108 1.32 -0.48 -23.15
N ASP A 109 0.88 -1.54 -22.47
CA ASP A 109 0.47 -2.80 -23.12
C ASP A 109 -0.95 -2.67 -23.71
N VAL A 110 -1.09 -1.86 -24.77
CA VAL A 110 -2.35 -1.68 -25.53
C VAL A 110 -2.12 -1.79 -27.02
N GLU A 111 -3.15 -2.15 -27.79
CA GLU A 111 -3.03 -2.28 -29.25
C GLU A 111 -3.04 -0.92 -29.96
N SER A 112 -3.65 0.12 -29.37
CA SER A 112 -3.65 1.48 -29.91
C SER A 112 -3.92 2.56 -28.88
N ALA A 113 -3.28 3.73 -29.04
CA ALA A 113 -3.57 4.93 -28.24
C ALA A 113 -5.04 5.39 -28.36
N ASP A 114 -5.72 5.03 -29.45
CA ASP A 114 -7.15 5.32 -29.65
C ASP A 114 -8.06 4.61 -28.62
N GLU A 115 -7.60 3.51 -28.00
CA GLU A 115 -8.37 2.74 -27.01
C GLU A 115 -8.37 3.40 -25.63
N ILE A 116 -7.52 4.40 -25.40
CA ILE A 116 -7.40 5.06 -24.10
C ILE A 116 -8.20 6.35 -24.09
N ASP A 117 -9.34 6.38 -23.43
CA ASP A 117 -10.19 7.57 -23.27
C ASP A 117 -10.16 8.15 -21.86
N ILE A 118 -9.64 7.38 -20.90
CA ILE A 118 -9.48 7.75 -19.51
C ILE A 118 -8.08 7.35 -19.04
N PHE A 119 -7.41 8.25 -18.34
CA PHE A 119 -6.08 8.03 -17.77
C PHE A 119 -6.08 8.39 -16.28
N GLY A 120 -5.60 7.46 -15.46
CA GLY A 120 -5.46 7.58 -14.02
C GLY A 120 -4.01 7.61 -13.58
N ILE A 121 -3.69 8.44 -12.58
CA ILE A 121 -2.40 8.40 -11.89
C ILE A 121 -2.62 8.31 -10.39
N ARG A 122 -2.02 7.28 -9.78
CA ARG A 122 -1.77 7.23 -8.33
C ARG A 122 -0.38 7.80 -8.08
N ALA A 123 -0.32 8.84 -7.27
CA ALA A 123 0.95 9.41 -6.86
C ALA A 123 0.96 9.80 -5.39
N THR A 124 2.13 9.67 -4.76
CA THR A 124 2.40 10.07 -3.39
C THR A 124 3.51 11.10 -3.35
N SER A 125 3.86 11.58 -2.14
CA SER A 125 4.89 12.60 -1.93
C SER A 125 4.69 13.83 -2.82
N THR A 126 3.43 14.21 -3.04
CA THR A 126 3.06 15.28 -3.97
C THR A 126 3.08 16.65 -3.29
N SER A 127 3.12 17.69 -4.09
CA SER A 127 3.02 19.08 -3.61
C SER A 127 1.59 19.53 -3.28
N THR A 128 0.58 18.67 -3.38
CA THR A 128 -0.79 18.98 -2.98
C THR A 128 -0.92 19.06 -1.45
N GLU A 129 -2.04 19.58 -0.95
CA GLU A 129 -2.27 19.69 0.51
C GLU A 129 -2.31 18.32 1.19
N GLU A 130 -2.88 17.32 0.51
CA GLU A 130 -3.02 15.94 1.00
C GLU A 130 -1.73 15.13 0.82
N GLY A 131 -0.73 15.65 0.12
CA GLY A 131 0.55 14.97 -0.12
C GLY A 131 0.45 13.71 -0.99
N SER A 132 -0.74 13.34 -1.45
CA SER A 132 -0.99 12.24 -2.37
C SER A 132 -2.21 12.54 -3.24
N ILE A 133 -2.30 11.89 -4.40
CA ILE A 133 -3.43 12.03 -5.34
C ILE A 133 -3.87 10.68 -5.89
N LYS A 134 -5.17 10.60 -6.19
CA LYS A 134 -5.82 9.58 -7.04
C LYS A 134 -6.45 10.30 -8.23
N ALA A 135 -5.59 10.77 -9.13
CA ALA A 135 -6.00 11.68 -10.18
C ALA A 135 -6.58 10.92 -11.37
N VAL A 136 -7.74 11.37 -11.85
CA VAL A 136 -8.42 10.79 -13.00
C VAL A 136 -8.66 11.87 -14.03
N SER A 137 -8.21 11.64 -15.26
CA SER A 137 -8.37 12.54 -16.39
C SER A 137 -9.12 11.82 -17.51
N GLY A 138 -10.17 12.43 -18.03
CA GLY A 138 -10.90 11.96 -19.21
C GLY A 138 -11.05 13.08 -20.24
N ASP A 139 -11.74 12.78 -21.34
CA ASP A 139 -11.93 13.70 -22.49
C ASP A 139 -10.58 14.27 -23.01
N PRO A 140 -9.66 13.42 -23.49
CA PRO A 140 -8.36 13.86 -23.96
C PRO A 140 -8.46 14.84 -25.13
N GLU A 141 -7.54 15.80 -25.20
CA GLU A 141 -7.35 16.59 -26.41
C GLU A 141 -6.61 15.74 -27.44
N GLU A 142 -7.20 15.59 -28.64
CA GLU A 142 -6.56 14.89 -29.76
C GLU A 142 -5.69 15.88 -30.57
N GLU A 143 -4.41 15.57 -30.75
CA GLU A 143 -3.58 16.22 -31.76
C GLU A 143 -3.41 15.30 -32.98
N GLU A 144 -3.89 15.78 -34.13
CA GLU A 144 -3.59 15.16 -35.42
C GLU A 144 -2.14 15.52 -35.77
N ASP A 145 -1.27 14.51 -35.91
CA ASP A 145 0.10 14.71 -36.37
C ASP A 145 0.10 15.61 -37.61
N GLU A 146 0.87 16.69 -37.59
CA GLU A 146 1.11 17.54 -38.74
C GLU A 146 1.97 16.80 -39.79
N ASP A 147 1.42 15.75 -40.40
CA ASP A 147 2.01 15.05 -41.54
C ASP A 147 1.81 15.90 -42.82
N ASP A 148 2.78 16.78 -43.12
CA ASP A 148 3.29 17.09 -44.47
C ASP A 148 4.21 18.33 -44.41
N GLU A 149 5.54 18.14 -44.42
CA GLU A 149 6.44 18.72 -45.45
C GLU A 149 7.92 18.33 -45.22
N ASP A 150 8.49 17.71 -46.27
CA ASP A 150 9.91 17.62 -46.68
C ASP A 150 10.75 16.36 -46.34
N ASP A 151 10.58 15.35 -47.21
CA ASP A 151 11.61 14.83 -48.16
C ASP A 151 13.09 14.93 -47.75
N ASP A 152 13.72 13.75 -47.54
CA ASP A 152 14.97 13.25 -48.17
C ASP A 152 15.97 12.58 -47.20
N GLU A 153 16.13 11.27 -47.44
CA GLU A 153 17.38 10.49 -47.57
C GLU A 153 18.38 10.32 -46.39
N ASP A 154 18.80 9.05 -46.27
CA ASP A 154 20.11 8.49 -45.83
C ASP A 154 20.15 7.90 -44.40
N GLU A 155 20.09 6.56 -44.27
CA GLU A 155 21.19 5.58 -44.33
C GLU A 155 21.87 5.36 -42.95
N ASP A 156 21.66 4.14 -42.46
CA ASP A 156 22.62 3.26 -41.77
C ASP A 156 23.15 3.63 -40.36
N GLU A 157 22.93 2.71 -39.40
CA GLU A 157 23.94 1.80 -38.80
C GLU A 157 23.62 1.49 -37.32
N ASP A 158 23.36 0.20 -37.07
CA ASP A 158 23.62 -0.63 -35.89
C ASP A 158 24.06 0.06 -34.57
N GLU A 159 23.39 -0.24 -33.45
CA GLU A 159 24.08 -0.42 -32.16
C GLU A 159 23.29 -1.36 -31.22
N ASP A 160 23.82 -2.59 -31.20
CA ASP A 160 23.82 -3.70 -30.24
C ASP A 160 22.86 -3.74 -29.02
N GLU A 161 22.25 -4.93 -28.90
CA GLU A 161 21.62 -5.57 -27.74
C GLU A 161 22.41 -5.40 -26.44
N ASP A 162 21.73 -5.02 -25.36
CA ASP A 162 22.02 -5.50 -24.01
C ASP A 162 20.65 -5.73 -23.30
N GLU A 163 20.19 -6.99 -23.36
CA GLU A 163 19.12 -7.53 -22.51
C GLU A 163 19.73 -7.78 -21.12
N ASP A 164 19.42 -6.93 -20.14
CA ASP A 164 19.50 -7.29 -18.72
C ASP A 164 18.06 -7.44 -18.23
N GLU A 165 17.54 -8.66 -18.32
CA GLU A 165 16.33 -9.11 -17.62
C GLU A 165 16.68 -9.22 -16.13
N ASP A 166 16.33 -8.21 -15.34
CA ASP A 166 16.22 -8.35 -13.89
C ASP A 166 14.81 -8.91 -13.60
N GLU A 167 14.75 -10.23 -13.38
CA GLU A 167 13.60 -10.92 -12.78
C GLU A 167 13.56 -10.55 -11.28
N ASP A 168 12.84 -9.48 -10.92
CA ASP A 168 12.42 -9.29 -9.53
C ASP A 168 11.27 -10.26 -9.23
N GLU A 169 11.53 -11.19 -8.30
CA GLU A 169 10.54 -12.16 -7.82
C GLU A 169 9.43 -11.42 -7.08
N ASP A 170 8.17 -11.58 -7.51
CA ASP A 170 6.96 -11.09 -6.84
C ASP A 170 7.01 -11.39 -5.33
N GLU A 171 7.32 -10.39 -4.51
CA GLU A 171 7.25 -10.52 -3.04
C GLU A 171 5.76 -10.50 -2.64
N GLU A 172 5.18 -11.68 -2.40
CA GLU A 172 3.82 -11.81 -1.86
C GLU A 172 3.69 -11.00 -0.55
N ASP A 173 2.73 -10.07 -0.49
CA ASP A 173 2.44 -9.26 0.69
C ASP A 173 2.16 -10.13 1.95
N ALA A 174 2.67 -9.69 3.10
CA ALA A 174 2.49 -10.42 4.35
C ALA A 174 1.01 -10.48 4.77
N THR A 175 0.53 -11.70 5.07
CA THR A 175 -0.84 -11.94 5.55
C THR A 175 -0.87 -12.25 7.05
N TYR A 176 -1.93 -11.82 7.74
CA TYR A 176 -2.12 -11.97 9.17
C TYR A 176 -3.46 -12.61 9.53
N ASP A 177 -3.46 -13.51 10.51
CA ASP A 177 -4.69 -14.13 11.02
C ASP A 177 -5.57 -13.11 11.78
N LYS A 178 -4.92 -12.16 12.47
CA LYS A 178 -5.61 -11.18 13.29
C LYS A 178 -4.81 -9.90 13.47
N VAL A 179 -5.51 -8.77 13.36
CA VAL A 179 -4.99 -7.43 13.68
C VAL A 179 -5.86 -6.79 14.76
N PHE A 180 -5.22 -6.15 15.74
CA PHE A 180 -5.90 -5.47 16.84
C PHE A 180 -5.62 -3.98 16.82
N PHE A 181 -6.65 -3.19 16.49
CA PHE A 181 -6.61 -1.73 16.48
C PHE A 181 -6.94 -1.19 17.87
N VAL A 182 -6.01 -0.49 18.52
CA VAL A 182 -6.14 -0.05 19.91
C VAL A 182 -6.45 1.45 19.95
N GLU A 183 -7.61 1.80 20.51
CA GLU A 183 -8.03 3.19 20.77
C GLU A 183 -7.35 3.73 22.03
N SER A 184 -7.29 2.93 23.10
CA SER A 184 -6.62 3.35 24.33
C SER A 184 -6.23 2.19 25.23
N GLU A 185 -5.10 2.36 25.93
CA GLU A 185 -4.67 1.49 27.00
C GLU A 185 -4.78 2.21 28.36
N SER A 186 -5.36 1.54 29.35
CA SER A 186 -5.37 2.07 30.72
C SER A 186 -3.95 2.14 31.31
N GLU A 187 -3.67 3.11 32.19
CA GLU A 187 -2.36 3.31 32.84
C GLU A 187 -1.82 2.08 33.61
N ASP A 188 -2.67 1.10 33.93
CA ASP A 188 -2.31 -0.16 34.60
C ASP A 188 -2.23 -1.37 33.62
N GLY A 189 -2.40 -1.16 32.30
CA GLY A 189 -2.36 -2.21 31.26
C GLY A 189 -3.51 -3.22 31.30
N GLU A 190 -4.53 -2.99 32.13
CA GLU A 190 -5.56 -3.99 32.47
C GLU A 190 -6.84 -3.88 31.61
N MET A 191 -7.06 -2.73 30.98
CA MET A 191 -8.12 -2.52 29.99
C MET A 191 -7.52 -1.93 28.72
N ILE A 192 -7.67 -2.67 27.62
CA ILE A 192 -7.38 -2.22 26.26
C ILE A 192 -8.73 -2.02 25.58
N ALA A 193 -9.03 -0.79 25.18
CA ALA A 193 -10.14 -0.47 24.32
C ALA A 193 -9.64 -0.51 22.87
N GLY A 194 -10.33 -1.25 22.02
CA GLY A 194 -9.91 -1.48 20.65
C GLY A 194 -10.83 -2.45 19.93
N ASP A 195 -10.53 -2.67 18.65
CA ASP A 195 -11.29 -3.52 17.75
C ASP A 195 -10.41 -4.64 17.19
N PRO A 196 -10.60 -5.90 17.60
CA PRO A 196 -9.88 -7.02 17.04
C PRO A 196 -10.59 -7.50 15.78
N ILE A 197 -9.90 -7.40 14.64
CA ILE A 197 -10.37 -7.97 13.38
C ILE A 197 -9.64 -9.30 13.17
N ILE A 198 -10.41 -10.35 12.90
CA ILE A 198 -9.90 -11.70 12.57
C ILE A 198 -10.37 -11.98 11.15
N TRP A 199 -9.42 -12.09 10.21
CA TRP A 199 -9.75 -12.15 8.77
C TRP A 199 -10.74 -13.26 8.44
N ASP A 200 -10.45 -14.49 8.89
CA ASP A 200 -11.29 -15.66 8.67
C ASP A 200 -12.69 -15.61 9.31
N GLU A 201 -12.94 -14.64 10.21
CA GLU A 201 -14.24 -14.47 10.88
C GLU A 201 -15.03 -13.26 10.36
N LEU A 202 -14.49 -12.49 9.41
CA LEU A 202 -15.20 -11.38 8.78
C LEU A 202 -16.42 -11.88 7.98
N GLU A 203 -17.51 -11.13 8.03
CA GLU A 203 -18.66 -11.38 7.16
C GLU A 203 -18.38 -10.79 5.77
N ASP A 204 -18.78 -11.49 4.70
CA ASP A 204 -18.63 -11.01 3.31
C ASP A 204 -19.16 -9.57 3.14
N GLU A 205 -20.24 -9.22 3.86
CA GLU A 205 -20.85 -7.89 3.84
C GLU A 205 -19.89 -6.79 4.33
N ASP A 206 -18.99 -7.08 5.27
CA ASP A 206 -18.02 -6.12 5.81
C ASP A 206 -16.83 -5.96 4.84
N ILE A 207 -16.43 -7.04 4.17
CA ILE A 207 -15.37 -7.03 3.13
C ILE A 207 -15.84 -6.26 1.89
N GLU A 208 -17.06 -6.54 1.41
CA GLU A 208 -17.67 -5.81 0.29
C GLU A 208 -17.87 -4.31 0.62
N ALA A 209 -18.20 -3.98 1.87
CA ALA A 209 -18.36 -2.60 2.31
C ALA A 209 -17.03 -1.82 2.24
N ALA A 210 -15.91 -2.49 2.49
CA ALA A 210 -14.56 -1.97 2.31
C ALA A 210 -14.14 -1.85 0.83
N GLY A 211 -14.99 -2.27 -0.13
CA GLY A 211 -14.68 -2.25 -1.56
C GLY A 211 -13.80 -3.41 -2.03
N LEU A 212 -13.65 -4.45 -1.22
CA LEU A 212 -12.84 -5.63 -1.51
C LEU A 212 -13.72 -6.80 -2.02
N ASP A 213 -13.15 -7.70 -2.83
CA ASP A 213 -13.84 -8.93 -3.23
C ASP A 213 -13.63 -10.03 -2.17
N PRO A 214 -14.69 -10.57 -1.54
CA PRO A 214 -14.56 -11.56 -0.47
C PRO A 214 -14.02 -12.94 -0.94
N GLU A 215 -14.04 -13.24 -2.24
CA GLU A 215 -13.45 -14.46 -2.78
C GLU A 215 -11.95 -14.31 -3.10
N GLU A 216 -11.45 -13.08 -3.25
CA GLU A 216 -10.06 -12.78 -3.65
C GLU A 216 -9.26 -12.07 -2.55
N ALA A 217 -9.90 -11.37 -1.62
CA ALA A 217 -9.23 -10.57 -0.60
C ALA A 217 -8.56 -11.44 0.49
N GLU A 218 -7.27 -11.19 0.70
CA GLU A 218 -6.45 -11.84 1.71
C GLU A 218 -6.21 -10.94 2.91
N GLY A 219 -5.80 -11.53 4.04
CA GLY A 219 -5.57 -10.84 5.31
C GLY A 219 -4.31 -9.98 5.34
N THR A 220 -4.07 -9.19 4.29
CA THR A 220 -2.99 -8.20 4.24
C THR A 220 -3.33 -7.01 5.14
N PHE A 221 -2.31 -6.30 5.63
CA PHE A 221 -2.55 -5.17 6.53
C PHE A 221 -3.40 -4.06 5.87
N ALA A 222 -3.14 -3.74 4.60
CA ALA A 222 -3.92 -2.77 3.85
C ALA A 222 -5.42 -3.13 3.82
N ASN A 223 -5.74 -4.40 3.61
CA ASN A 223 -7.12 -4.87 3.61
C ASN A 223 -7.77 -4.79 5.01
N TYR A 224 -7.01 -5.07 6.07
CA TYR A 224 -7.48 -4.85 7.45
C TYR A 224 -7.79 -3.39 7.73
N VAL A 225 -6.97 -2.45 7.25
CA VAL A 225 -7.22 -1.01 7.42
C VAL A 225 -8.45 -0.58 6.63
N ALA A 226 -8.62 -1.04 5.40
CA ALA A 226 -9.81 -0.74 4.58
C ALA A 226 -11.10 -1.22 5.26
N VAL A 227 -11.09 -2.43 5.83
CA VAL A 227 -12.22 -2.95 6.61
C VAL A 227 -12.43 -2.12 7.88
N PHE A 228 -11.36 -1.82 8.63
CA PHE A 228 -11.46 -1.02 9.85
C PHE A 228 -12.02 0.39 9.60
N ASP A 229 -11.68 1.05 8.50
CA ASP A 229 -12.17 2.39 8.18
C ASP A 229 -13.70 2.42 8.02
N GLU A 230 -14.29 1.36 7.45
CA GLU A 230 -15.73 1.29 7.23
C GLU A 230 -16.51 0.72 8.43
N VAL A 231 -15.99 -0.34 9.09
CA VAL A 231 -16.73 -1.06 10.14
C VAL A 231 -16.18 -0.89 11.56
N GLY A 232 -15.05 -0.20 11.71
CA GLY A 232 -14.37 0.00 12.99
C GLY A 232 -15.20 0.76 14.01
N TYR A 233 -15.02 0.41 15.30
CA TYR A 233 -15.74 1.07 16.39
C TYR A 233 -15.32 2.53 16.67
N PHE A 234 -14.16 2.97 16.19
CA PHE A 234 -13.58 4.29 16.46
C PHE A 234 -12.79 4.81 15.24
N PRO A 235 -12.63 6.13 15.07
CA PRO A 235 -11.91 6.68 13.91
C PRO A 235 -10.40 6.44 14.01
N ILE A 236 -9.73 6.34 12.86
CA ILE A 236 -8.28 6.13 12.76
C ILE A 236 -7.48 7.22 13.52
N GLU A 237 -7.99 8.46 13.54
CA GLU A 237 -7.42 9.59 14.28
C GLU A 237 -7.26 9.33 15.79
N ASP A 238 -8.12 8.51 16.40
CA ASP A 238 -8.10 8.21 17.83
C ASP A 238 -7.26 6.96 18.17
N MET A 239 -6.62 6.35 17.17
CA MET A 239 -5.82 5.14 17.33
C MET A 239 -4.48 5.42 18.03
N GLN A 240 -4.12 4.55 18.97
CA GLN A 240 -2.85 4.61 19.72
C GLN A 240 -1.87 3.55 19.31
N ASP A 241 -2.35 2.34 19.02
CA ASP A 241 -1.48 1.22 18.63
C ASP A 241 -2.19 0.27 17.67
N VAL A 242 -1.39 -0.45 16.87
CA VAL A 242 -1.81 -1.65 16.14
C VAL A 242 -0.95 -2.82 16.56
N ARG A 243 -1.58 -3.96 16.82
CA ARG A 243 -0.91 -5.22 17.20
C ARG A 243 -1.28 -6.34 16.24
N PHE A 244 -0.28 -7.10 15.85
CA PHE A 244 -0.41 -8.20 14.90
C PHE A 244 -0.33 -9.52 15.64
N TYR A 245 -1.13 -10.48 15.21
CA TYR A 245 -1.16 -11.82 15.77
C TYR A 245 -1.11 -12.87 14.67
N GLU A 246 -0.33 -13.91 14.92
CA GLU A 246 -0.25 -15.11 14.10
C GLU A 246 -0.61 -16.36 14.90
N THR A 247 -1.09 -17.39 14.22
CA THR A 247 -1.40 -18.67 14.84
C THR A 247 -0.13 -19.50 14.99
N ASN A 248 0.31 -19.72 16.23
CA ASN A 248 1.49 -20.55 16.49
C ASN A 248 1.25 -22.04 16.20
N GLU A 249 2.31 -22.84 16.25
CA GLU A 249 2.28 -24.29 15.94
C GLU A 249 1.28 -25.11 16.78
N ASP A 250 0.87 -24.59 17.95
CA ASP A 250 -0.10 -25.20 18.86
C ASP A 250 -1.55 -24.70 18.64
N GLY A 251 -1.76 -23.79 17.69
CA GLY A 251 -3.07 -23.25 17.32
C GLY A 251 -3.56 -22.13 18.24
N TYR A 252 -2.67 -21.45 18.95
CA TYR A 252 -2.99 -20.29 19.78
C TYR A 252 -2.49 -19.00 19.10
N PRO A 253 -3.24 -17.89 19.21
CA PRO A 253 -2.77 -16.61 18.70
C PRO A 253 -1.57 -16.14 19.55
N GLU A 254 -0.48 -15.83 18.88
CA GLU A 254 0.75 -15.28 19.43
C GLU A 254 0.95 -13.87 18.87
N GLU A 255 1.26 -12.91 19.74
CA GLU A 255 1.51 -11.52 19.33
C GLU A 255 2.88 -11.44 18.67
N ILE A 256 2.95 -10.82 17.50
CA ILE A 256 4.20 -10.48 16.83
C ILE A 256 4.71 -9.17 17.46
N GLU A 257 5.36 -9.26 18.63
CA GLU A 257 5.78 -8.09 19.41
C GLU A 257 6.67 -7.11 18.62
N GLU A 258 7.40 -7.63 17.63
CA GLU A 258 8.29 -6.86 16.75
C GLU A 258 7.54 -6.00 15.71
N MET A 259 6.27 -6.34 15.42
CA MET A 259 5.43 -5.63 14.45
C MET A 259 4.47 -4.63 15.08
N ARG A 260 4.67 -4.24 16.35
CA ARG A 260 3.78 -3.27 16.99
C ARG A 260 3.94 -1.87 16.38
N LEU A 261 2.87 -1.37 15.78
CA LEU A 261 2.80 0.00 15.30
C LEU A 261 2.29 0.92 16.42
N THR A 262 3.06 1.94 16.80
CA THR A 262 2.64 2.94 17.79
C THR A 262 2.33 4.25 17.08
N ALA A 263 1.14 4.81 17.31
CA ALA A 263 0.74 6.07 16.72
C ALA A 263 1.62 7.24 17.20
N PRO A 264 1.87 8.26 16.35
CA PRO A 264 2.54 9.47 16.78
C PRO A 264 1.68 10.26 17.79
N GLU A 265 2.26 11.27 18.46
CA GLU A 265 1.56 12.02 19.53
C GLU A 265 0.23 12.67 19.09
N GLU A 266 0.04 12.86 17.78
CA GLU A 266 -1.16 13.45 17.17
C GLU A 266 -2.13 12.40 16.58
N GLY A 267 -1.81 11.10 16.63
CA GLY A 267 -2.57 10.02 15.99
C GLY A 267 -2.23 9.84 14.50
N PHE A 268 -2.81 8.82 13.86
CA PHE A 268 -2.72 8.67 12.40
C PHE A 268 -3.73 9.59 11.72
N GLU A 269 -3.34 10.27 10.65
CA GLU A 269 -4.22 11.22 9.95
C GLU A 269 -5.38 10.51 9.25
N ASP A 270 -5.09 9.39 8.59
CA ASP A 270 -6.01 8.61 7.77
C ASP A 270 -5.47 7.18 7.52
N ALA A 271 -6.23 6.40 6.76
CA ALA A 271 -5.90 5.03 6.39
C ALA A 271 -4.58 4.91 5.60
N ASP A 272 -4.32 5.81 4.65
CA ASP A 272 -3.06 5.81 3.89
C ASP A 272 -1.87 6.10 4.81
N ALA A 273 -2.01 7.04 5.75
CA ALA A 273 -0.97 7.35 6.74
C ALA A 273 -0.66 6.17 7.66
N LEU A 274 -1.68 5.37 8.01
CA LEU A 274 -1.54 4.17 8.83
C LEU A 274 -0.81 3.05 8.08
N VAL A 275 -1.17 2.81 6.82
CA VAL A 275 -0.51 1.82 5.96
C VAL A 275 0.95 2.20 5.71
N ALA A 276 1.21 3.47 5.38
CA ALA A 276 2.58 3.96 5.17
C ALA A 276 3.48 3.78 6.40
N ALA A 277 2.93 3.95 7.61
CA ALA A 277 3.67 3.72 8.85
C ALA A 277 4.00 2.22 9.07
N TYR A 278 3.11 1.32 8.66
CA TYR A 278 3.40 -0.11 8.68
C TYR A 278 4.48 -0.48 7.66
N ASP A 279 4.42 0.06 6.44
CA ASP A 279 5.43 -0.21 5.42
C ASP A 279 6.82 0.27 5.86
N GLU A 280 6.91 1.47 6.47
CA GLU A 280 8.16 1.99 7.06
C GLU A 280 8.72 1.06 8.15
N MET A 281 7.84 0.47 8.97
CA MET A 281 8.24 -0.48 10.01
C MET A 281 8.76 -1.80 9.43
N ILE A 282 8.09 -2.34 8.40
CA ILE A 282 8.55 -3.56 7.71
C ILE A 282 9.89 -3.33 7.05
N GLU A 283 10.07 -2.18 6.39
CA GLU A 283 11.36 -1.78 5.82
C GLU A 283 12.44 -1.73 6.92
N GLU A 284 12.23 -1.00 8.02
CA GLU A 284 13.20 -0.93 9.13
C GLU A 284 13.56 -2.33 9.68
N MET A 285 12.61 -3.25 9.72
CA MET A 285 12.81 -4.62 10.19
C MET A 285 13.66 -5.47 9.22
N ASP A 286 13.40 -5.38 7.92
CA ASP A 286 14.18 -6.07 6.88
C ASP A 286 15.63 -5.56 6.88
N GLU A 287 15.80 -4.25 7.04
CA GLU A 287 17.09 -3.59 7.12
C GLU A 287 17.89 -3.97 8.37
N SER A 288 17.22 -4.04 9.53
CA SER A 288 17.85 -4.54 10.75
C SER A 288 18.24 -6.02 10.64
N SER A 289 17.59 -6.78 9.76
CA SER A 289 17.89 -8.19 9.50
C SER A 289 19.05 -8.37 8.52
N SER A 290 19.21 -7.45 7.57
CA SER A 290 20.28 -7.47 6.55
C SER A 290 21.61 -6.86 7.02
N ASP A 291 21.64 -6.05 8.08
CA ASP A 291 22.87 -5.61 8.77
C ASP A 291 23.52 -6.71 9.67
N MET A 292 22.93 -7.90 9.78
CA MET A 292 23.57 -9.05 10.43
C MET A 292 24.53 -9.76 9.46
N ASP A 293 25.77 -9.29 9.38
CA ASP A 293 26.91 -10.04 8.82
C ASP A 293 26.85 -11.52 9.29
N GLU A 294 27.01 -12.46 8.35
CA GLU A 294 27.00 -13.93 8.54
C GLU A 294 27.96 -14.46 9.63
N ASP A 295 28.79 -13.62 10.25
CA ASP A 295 29.79 -13.97 11.27
C ASP A 295 29.29 -13.83 12.73
N ASP A 296 28.13 -13.23 13.02
CA ASP A 296 27.61 -13.06 14.40
C ASP A 296 26.35 -13.90 14.74
N THR A 297 25.88 -14.73 13.81
CA THR A 297 24.78 -15.70 14.06
C THR A 297 25.13 -16.76 15.11
N GLU A 298 26.42 -17.01 15.38
CA GLU A 298 26.86 -17.86 16.50
C GLU A 298 26.80 -17.16 17.88
N GLY A 299 26.68 -15.82 17.92
CA GLY A 299 26.62 -15.03 19.15
C GLY A 299 25.24 -15.03 19.82
N MET A 300 24.16 -14.88 19.03
CA MET A 300 22.79 -14.88 19.57
C MET A 300 22.26 -16.28 19.90
N MET A 301 22.68 -17.33 19.16
CA MET A 301 22.26 -18.70 19.48
C MET A 301 22.87 -19.21 20.80
N ILE A 302 23.95 -18.57 21.29
CA ILE A 302 24.52 -18.82 22.64
C ILE A 302 23.79 -18.07 23.76
N SER A 303 23.10 -16.95 23.47
CA SER A 303 22.29 -16.24 24.46
C SER A 303 20.89 -16.85 24.63
N LEU A 304 20.34 -17.48 23.59
CA LEU A 304 19.06 -18.21 23.61
C LEU A 304 19.14 -19.59 24.30
N LEU A 305 20.34 -20.13 24.52
CA LEU A 305 20.56 -21.44 25.18
C LEU A 305 21.19 -21.33 26.59
N GLY A 306 21.13 -20.14 27.20
CA GLY A 306 21.98 -19.80 28.34
C GLY A 306 21.30 -19.16 29.56
N ASP A 307 20.13 -19.62 30.00
CA ASP A 307 19.78 -19.70 31.44
C ASP A 307 18.51 -20.55 31.67
N GLU A 308 18.59 -21.85 31.42
CA GLU A 308 17.74 -22.80 32.16
C GLU A 308 18.25 -22.88 33.60
N ASP A 309 17.44 -22.30 34.49
CA ASP A 309 17.07 -22.88 35.78
C ASP A 309 18.20 -23.13 36.79
N THR A 310 18.37 -22.19 37.72
CA THR A 310 18.62 -22.55 39.12
C THR A 310 18.09 -21.47 40.06
N ALA A 311 16.91 -21.69 40.64
CA ALA A 311 16.79 -21.86 42.09
C ALA A 311 15.33 -21.95 42.56
N GLU A 312 14.95 -23.18 42.90
CA GLU A 312 14.18 -23.58 44.09
C GLU A 312 12.84 -22.88 44.36
N GLU A 313 11.77 -23.64 44.10
CA GLU A 313 10.50 -23.56 44.82
C GLU A 313 10.71 -23.47 46.34
N PRO A 314 9.74 -22.88 47.05
CA PRO A 314 8.96 -23.80 47.89
C PRO A 314 7.45 -23.53 47.86
N ASP A 315 6.72 -24.57 47.47
CA ASP A 315 5.81 -25.32 48.36
C ASP A 315 4.89 -24.48 49.25
N SER A 316 3.60 -24.48 48.92
CA SER A 316 2.55 -24.41 49.94
C SER A 316 1.32 -25.17 49.44
N GLU A 317 1.31 -26.43 49.87
CA GLU A 317 0.23 -27.40 49.81
C GLU A 317 -1.14 -26.79 50.16
N GLU A 318 -2.16 -27.21 49.39
CA GLU A 318 -3.54 -27.22 49.82
C GLU A 318 -3.68 -27.98 51.15
N GLU A 319 -3.88 -27.26 52.25
CA GLU A 319 -4.53 -27.82 53.43
C GLU A 319 -5.81 -27.03 53.72
N GLU A 320 -6.94 -27.62 53.33
CA GLU A 320 -8.19 -27.39 54.06
C GLU A 320 -7.98 -27.78 55.53
N PRO A 321 -8.60 -27.05 56.45
CA PRO A 321 -9.41 -27.77 57.41
C PRO A 321 -10.82 -27.22 57.51
N GLU A 322 -11.72 -28.17 57.50
CA GLU A 322 -13.13 -28.05 57.80
C GLU A 322 -13.42 -27.45 59.21
N GLN A 323 -14.63 -26.90 59.31
CA GLN A 323 -15.58 -26.94 60.43
C GLN A 323 -15.80 -25.70 61.33
N GLU A 324 -17.08 -25.29 61.29
CA GLU A 324 -17.95 -24.92 62.41
C GLU A 324 -17.70 -23.57 63.10
N GLU A 325 -18.61 -22.61 62.93
CA GLU A 325 -19.79 -22.46 63.82
C GLU A 325 -20.71 -21.35 63.29
N GLU A 326 -22.02 -21.53 63.47
CA GLU A 326 -23.08 -20.50 63.45
C GLU A 326 -22.62 -19.23 64.25
N VAL A 327 -23.12 -18.01 64.06
CA VAL A 327 -24.42 -17.54 64.57
C VAL A 327 -24.76 -16.15 63.96
N GLU A 328 -25.92 -16.08 63.32
CA GLU A 328 -27.01 -15.09 63.44
C GLU A 328 -26.74 -13.58 63.73
N LEU A 329 -27.21 -12.75 62.79
CA LEU A 329 -27.94 -11.47 62.93
C LEU A 329 -27.71 -10.58 64.17
N LEU A 330 -27.18 -9.36 63.94
CA LEU A 330 -27.90 -8.08 64.11
C LEU A 330 -27.07 -6.86 63.69
#